data_AF-A0A5M6DM43-F1
#
_entry.id   AF-A0A5M6DM43-F1
#
_cell.length_a   1.000
_cell.length_b   1.000
_cell.length_c   1.000
_cell.angle_alpha   90.00
_cell.angle_beta   90.00
_cell.angle_gamma   90.00
#
_symmetry.space_group_name_H-M   'P 1'
#
loop_
_entity.id
_entity.type
_entity.pdbx_description
1 polymer ?
#
loop_
_entity_poly.entity_id
_entity_poly.type
_entity_poly.pdbx_seq_one_letter_code
_entity_poly.pdbx_strand_id
1 'polypeptide(L)' 'MLGLLDFIFSNVDTQPLTRQEVLDHLHYLDEIITPGMPIPQQVKYYGYKIKLGRKLLELDTASVQSFIYQPRFLQQQL' A
#
# COMPACT_ATOMS: atom_id res chain seq x y z
N MET A 1 -16.56 16.71 -8.12
CA MET A 1 -17.24 15.59 -7.45
C MET A 1 -16.18 14.58 -7.05
N LEU A 2 -16.09 14.25 -5.75
CA LEU A 2 -15.23 13.17 -5.27
C LEU A 2 -15.79 11.84 -5.81
N GLY A 3 -15.02 11.15 -6.64
CA GLY A 3 -15.39 9.81 -7.12
C GLY A 3 -15.22 8.76 -6.04
N LEU A 4 -15.87 7.61 -6.19
CA LEU A 4 -15.72 6.45 -5.28
C LEU A 4 -14.25 6.07 -5.07
N LEU A 5 -13.46 6.09 -6.14
CA LEU A 5 -12.02 5.82 -6.08
C LEU A 5 -11.27 6.88 -5.27
N ASP A 6 -11.71 8.14 -5.34
CA ASP A 6 -11.11 9.19 -4.54
C ASP A 6 -11.36 8.96 -3.06
N PHE A 7 -12.56 8.51 -2.69
CA PHE A 7 -12.88 8.17 -1.31
C PHE A 7 -12.07 6.97 -0.80
N ILE A 8 -11.95 5.91 -1.61
CA ILE A 8 -11.16 4.72 -1.27
C ILE A 8 -9.68 5.09 -1.09
N PHE A 9 -9.09 5.78 -2.07
CA PHE A 9 -7.66 6.08 -2.07
C PHE A 9 -7.25 7.29 -1.22
N SER A 10 -8.20 8.13 -0.77
CA SER A 10 -7.91 9.21 0.19
C SER A 10 -7.73 8.69 1.62
N ASN A 11 -8.21 7.49 1.93
CA ASN A 11 -8.13 6.88 3.26
C ASN A 11 -7.06 5.79 3.36
N VAL A 12 -6.25 5.57 2.31
CA VAL A 12 -5.15 4.59 2.32
C VAL A 12 -4.15 4.87 3.43
N ASP A 13 -3.93 6.14 3.73
CA ASP A 13 -2.99 6.57 4.78
C ASP A 13 -3.54 6.25 6.18
N THR A 14 -4.86 6.32 6.38
CA THR A 14 -5.54 6.16 7.69
C THR A 14 -6.06 4.75 7.95
N GLN A 15 -6.32 3.95 6.92
CA GLN A 15 -6.79 2.58 7.09
C GLN A 15 -5.63 1.61 7.38
N PRO A 16 -5.83 0.66 8.31
CA PRO A 16 -4.88 -0.42 8.55
C PRO A 16 -5.02 -1.47 7.43
N LEU A 17 -4.39 -1.19 6.29
CA LEU A 17 -4.33 -2.11 5.17
C LEU A 17 -3.22 -3.15 5.39
N THR A 18 -3.54 -4.41 5.15
CA THR A 18 -2.57 -5.50 5.08
C THR A 18 -1.75 -5.41 3.79
N ARG A 19 -0.62 -6.12 3.77
CA ARG A 19 0.24 -6.22 2.57
C ARG A 19 -0.53 -6.74 1.36
N GLN A 20 -1.37 -7.75 1.54
CA GLN A 20 -2.15 -8.34 0.47
C GLN A 20 -3.17 -7.35 -0.09
N GLU A 21 -3.89 -6.64 0.78
CA GLU A 21 -4.85 -5.62 0.35
C GLU A 21 -4.14 -4.52 -0.45
N VAL A 22 -2.97 -4.04 -0.03
CA VAL A 22 -2.20 -3.04 -0.79
C VAL A 22 -1.85 -3.54 -2.20
N LEU A 23 -1.47 -4.81 -2.34
CA LEU A 23 -1.18 -5.42 -3.65
C LEU A 23 -2.43 -5.56 -4.51
N ASP A 24 -3.56 -5.97 -3.93
CA ASP A 24 -4.83 -6.09 -4.66
C ASP A 24 -5.27 -4.72 -5.19
N HIS A 25 -5.11 -3.66 -4.39
CA HIS A 25 -5.42 -2.29 -4.81
C HIS A 25 -4.48 -1.80 -5.92
N LEU A 26 -3.19 -2.15 -5.87
CA LEU A 26 -2.24 -1.85 -6.94
C LEU A 26 -2.62 -2.57 -8.25
N HIS A 27 -2.98 -3.85 -8.16
CA HIS A 27 -3.41 -4.65 -9.30
C HIS A 27 -4.69 -4.08 -9.93
N TYR A 28 -5.66 -3.71 -9.10
CA TYR A 28 -6.87 -3.05 -9.57
C TYR A 28 -6.57 -1.72 -10.29
N LEU A 29 -5.65 -0.91 -9.77
CA LEU A 29 -5.23 0.32 -10.45
C LEU A 29 -4.60 0.02 -11.82
N ASP A 30 -3.83 -1.05 -11.95
CA ASP A 30 -3.27 -1.47 -13.23
C ASP A 30 -4.33 -1.93 -14.24
N GLU A 31 -5.42 -2.53 -13.78
CA GLU A 31 -6.54 -2.95 -14.64
C GLU A 31 -7.37 -1.76 -15.14
N ILE A 32 -7.57 -0.73 -14.32
CA ILE A 32 -8.45 0.40 -14.68
C ILE A 32 -7.73 1.52 -15.41
N ILE A 33 -6.40 1.64 -15.28
CA ILE A 33 -5.63 2.66 -16.00
C ILE A 33 -5.46 2.18 -17.43
N THR A 34 -6.18 2.82 -18.35
CA THR A 34 -6.13 2.49 -19.78
C THR A 34 -5.53 3.64 -20.60
N PRO A 35 -4.87 3.36 -21.74
CA PRO A 35 -4.29 4.40 -22.60
C PRO A 35 -5.32 5.40 -23.16
N GLY A 36 -6.58 4.99 -23.29
CA GLY A 36 -7.68 5.83 -23.78
C GLY A 36 -8.28 6.78 -22.72
N MET A 37 -7.83 6.68 -21.47
CA MET A 37 -8.30 7.53 -20.38
C MET A 37 -7.79 8.97 -20.52
N PRO A 38 -8.56 10.01 -20.12
CA PRO A 38 -8.05 11.38 -20.06
C PRO A 38 -6.78 11.48 -19.21
N ILE A 39 -5.77 12.20 -19.73
CA ILE A 39 -4.48 12.39 -19.05
C ILE A 39 -4.61 12.85 -17.59
N PRO A 40 -5.49 13.82 -17.23
CA PRO A 40 -5.65 14.23 -15.83
C PRO A 40 -6.09 13.09 -14.91
N GLN A 41 -6.90 12.16 -15.41
CA GLN A 41 -7.39 11.01 -14.66
C GLN A 41 -6.31 9.94 -14.52
N GLN A 42 -5.51 9.71 -15.58
CA GLN A 42 -4.35 8.84 -15.51
C GLN A 42 -3.35 9.32 -14.45
N VAL A 43 -2.97 10.60 -14.49
CA VAL A 43 -2.06 11.22 -13.52
C VAL A 43 -2.57 11.03 -12.09
N LYS A 44 -3.88 11.20 -11.88
CA LYS A 44 -4.51 10.99 -10.58
C LYS A 44 -4.36 9.55 -10.07
N TYR A 45 -4.64 8.56 -10.92
CA TYR A 45 -4.51 7.15 -10.53
C TYR A 45 -3.06 6.70 -10.35
N TYR A 46 -2.13 7.23 -11.13
CA TYR A 46 -0.70 7.06 -10.87
C TYR A 46 -0.30 7.66 -9.51
N GLY A 47 -0.89 8.79 -9.12
CA GLY A 47 -0.75 9.35 -7.78
C GLY A 47 -1.17 8.37 -6.68
N TYR A 48 -2.27 7.63 -6.88
CA TYR A 48 -2.71 6.57 -5.96
C TYR A 48 -1.74 5.38 -5.92
N LYS A 49 -1.21 4.95 -7.07
CA LYS A 49 -0.19 3.88 -7.12
C LYS A 49 1.06 4.26 -6.31
N ILE A 50 1.52 5.50 -6.41
CA ILE A 50 2.68 5.98 -5.65
C ILE A 50 2.41 5.90 -4.14
N LYS A 51 1.23 6.33 -3.68
CA LYS A 51 0.86 6.25 -2.26
C LYS A 51 0.83 4.80 -1.76
N LEU A 52 0.18 3.90 -2.49
CA LEU A 52 0.13 2.48 -2.15
C LEU A 52 1.52 1.83 -2.16
N GLY A 53 2.37 2.19 -3.12
CA GLY A 53 3.76 1.71 -3.18
C GLY A 53 4.57 2.12 -1.94
N ARG A 54 4.37 3.34 -1.42
CA ARG A 54 5.00 3.77 -0.16
C ARG A 54 4.49 2.96 1.04
N LYS A 55 3.17 2.75 1.14
CA LYS A 55 2.56 1.91 2.18
C LYS A 55 3.12 0.49 2.15
N LEU A 56 3.30 -0.09 0.95
CA LEU A 56 3.89 -1.42 0.79
C LEU A 56 5.33 -1.46 1.32
N LEU A 57 6.15 -0.45 1.00
CA LEU A 57 7.50 -0.33 1.52
C LEU A 57 7.54 -0.19 3.05
N GLU A 58 6.61 0.57 3.63
CA GLU A 58 6.48 0.71 5.09
C GLU A 58 6.15 -0.63 5.76
N LEU A 59 5.18 -1.37 5.21
CA LEU A 59 4.79 -2.70 5.70
C LEU A 59 5.95 -3.70 5.58
N ASP A 60 6.65 -3.70 4.44
CA ASP A 60 7.81 -4.57 4.22
C ASP A 60 8.94 -4.21 5.19
N THR A 61 9.21 -2.92 5.41
CA THR A 61 10.24 -2.46 6.37
C THR A 61 9.87 -2.82 7.80
N ALA A 62 8.61 -2.65 8.20
CA ALA A 62 8.13 -3.05 9.53
C ALA A 62 8.26 -4.57 9.73
N SER A 63 7.97 -5.37 8.70
CA SER A 63 8.17 -6.81 8.75
C SER A 63 9.65 -7.16 8.96
N VAL A 64 10.56 -6.55 8.21
CA VAL A 64 12.01 -6.78 8.34
C VAL A 64 12.51 -6.36 9.73
N GLN A 65 12.07 -5.21 10.25
CA GLN A 65 12.43 -4.78 11.60
C GLN A 65 11.94 -5.77 12.66
N SER A 66 10.73 -6.32 12.53
CA SER A 66 10.22 -7.35 13.45
C SER A 66 11.05 -8.65 13.42
N PHE A 67 11.61 -9.01 12.27
CA PHE A 67 12.54 -10.14 12.13
C PHE A 67 13.92 -9.85 12.75
N ILE A 68 14.43 -8.63 12.58
CA ILE A 68 15.77 -8.25 13.09
C ILE A 68 15.75 -8.05 14.62
N TYR A 69 14.63 -7.61 15.19
CA TYR A 69 14.49 -7.29 16.61
C TYR A 69 13.76 -8.35 17.46
N GLN A 70 13.64 -9.60 16.99
CA GLN A 70 13.25 -10.69 17.90
C GLN A 70 14.38 -10.95 18.91
N PRO A 71 14.19 -10.71 20.22
CA PRO A 71 15.20 -11.02 21.21
C PRO A 71 15.26 -12.55 21.36
N ARG A 72 16.26 -13.18 20.76
CA ARG A 72 16.71 -14.55 21.08
C ARG A 72 17.34 -14.61 22.49
N PHE A 73 16.62 -14.14 23.52
CA PHE A 73 17.14 -14.10 24.90
C PHE A 73 16.07 -14.50 25.92
N LEU A 74 15.46 -15.67 25.74
CA LEU A 74 14.74 -16.37 26.82
C LEU A 74 14.90 -17.90 26.69
N GLN A 75 16.08 -18.39 26.34
CA GLN A 75 16.46 -19.78 26.61
C GLN A 75 17.94 -19.83 26.98
N GLN A 76 18.25 -20.54 28.07
CA GLN A 76 19.49 -20.51 28.85
C GLN A 76 19.48 -19.31 29.81
N GLN A 77 19.13 -19.45 31.08
CA GLN A 77 19.74 -20.40 32.03
C GLN A 77 18.68 -20.98 32.99
N LEU A 78 18.66 -22.31 33.04
CA LEU A 78 18.32 -23.12 34.21
C LEU A 78 19.48 -23.07 35.20
#